data_AF-A0A954JB23-F1
#
_entry.id   AF-A0A954JB23-F1
#
_cell.length_a   1.000
_cell.length_b   1.000
_cell.length_c   1.000
_cell.angle_alpha   90.00
_cell.angle_beta   90.00
_cell.angle_gamma   90.00
#
_symmetry.space_group_name_H-M   'P 1'
#
loop_
_entity.id
_entity.type
_entity.pdbx_description
1 polymer ?
#
loop_
_entity_poly.entity_id
_entity_poly.type
_entity_poly.pdbx_seq_one_letter_code
_entity_poly.pdbx_strand_id
1 'polypeptide(L)'
;MISHRFLAFAFCLLATANLTFAAGGTSYVATKGQPAHVSSDWPEGAGDLVNDEARTFGLNSWFTEWPNDVNQYGYEIQSTADLNRLIEKLAAIKCELRQLRLSYLKEPSGMGWVTRLPEGNGTPVIFSIGNQARIDQWYSHVRKPFGVMEFTAAPIAVPPTLTIFVQNKAIQLDELVIPEGIEVLAGYVPSIFHKSNTTLEQTVPSPEKIKLDTESLKAKLDENSLEAFLKIDSFLEARKARE
;
A
#
# COMPACT_ATOMS: atom_id res chain seq x y z
N MET A 1 37.38 -47.90 -13.45
CA MET A 1 36.31 -47.46 -14.38
C MET A 1 35.06 -46.88 -13.66
N ILE A 2 35.22 -46.26 -12.48
CA ILE A 2 34.10 -45.70 -11.67
C ILE A 2 34.19 -44.17 -11.53
N SER A 3 35.32 -43.54 -11.89
CA SER A 3 35.59 -42.13 -11.61
C SER A 3 34.93 -41.13 -12.58
N HIS A 4 34.49 -41.54 -13.77
CA HIS A 4 33.98 -40.61 -14.78
C HIS A 4 32.47 -40.35 -14.67
N ARG A 5 31.71 -41.24 -14.01
CA ARG A 5 30.25 -41.08 -13.84
C ARG A 5 29.88 -40.15 -12.68
N PHE A 6 30.73 -40.01 -11.67
CA PHE A 6 30.52 -39.06 -10.56
C PHE A 6 30.81 -37.60 -10.94
N LEU A 7 31.76 -37.36 -11.85
CA LEU A 7 32.11 -35.99 -12.27
C LEU A 7 30.99 -35.33 -13.08
N ALA A 8 30.29 -36.09 -13.93
CA ALA A 8 29.20 -35.56 -14.76
C ALA A 8 27.97 -35.16 -13.93
N PHE A 9 27.67 -35.89 -12.85
CA PHE A 9 26.53 -35.58 -11.98
C PHE A 9 26.76 -34.32 -11.13
N ALA A 10 28.01 -34.08 -10.69
CA ALA A 10 28.39 -32.86 -9.98
C ALA A 10 28.35 -31.62 -10.88
N PHE A 11 28.68 -31.75 -12.18
CA PHE A 11 28.62 -30.64 -13.13
C PHE A 11 27.19 -30.23 -13.49
N CYS A 12 26.25 -31.19 -13.55
CA CYS A 12 24.83 -30.89 -13.76
C CYS A 12 24.18 -30.16 -12.57
N LEU A 13 24.58 -30.48 -11.33
CA LEU A 13 24.11 -29.77 -10.12
C LEU A 13 24.65 -28.34 -10.01
N LEU A 14 25.88 -28.09 -10.49
CA LEU A 14 26.48 -26.76 -10.53
C LEU A 14 25.90 -25.87 -11.65
N ALA A 15 25.41 -26.46 -12.74
CA ALA A 15 24.84 -25.71 -13.86
C ALA A 15 23.44 -25.14 -13.55
N THR A 16 22.66 -25.77 -12.65
CA THR A 16 21.34 -25.25 -12.23
C THR A 16 21.43 -24.23 -11.09
N ALA A 17 22.57 -24.10 -10.42
CA ALA A 17 22.74 -23.17 -9.29
C ALA A 17 22.74 -21.68 -9.70
N ASN A 18 22.88 -21.37 -11.01
CA ASN A 18 22.94 -20.00 -11.52
C ASN A 18 21.63 -19.50 -12.16
N LEU A 19 20.54 -20.26 -12.09
CA LEU A 19 19.22 -19.81 -12.49
C LEU A 19 18.41 -19.42 -11.24
N THR A 20 18.79 -18.32 -10.59
CA THR A 20 17.91 -17.66 -9.62
C THR A 20 16.73 -17.04 -10.38
N PHE A 21 15.65 -17.80 -10.52
CA PHE A 21 14.40 -17.28 -11.04
C PHE A 21 13.80 -16.32 -10.02
N ALA A 22 13.58 -15.08 -10.44
CA ALA A 22 12.82 -14.14 -9.64
C ALA A 22 11.38 -14.64 -9.52
N ALA A 23 10.89 -14.77 -8.28
CA ALA A 23 9.52 -15.16 -7.98
C ALA A 23 8.78 -14.03 -7.30
N GLY A 24 7.47 -14.00 -7.47
CA GLY A 24 6.57 -13.11 -6.74
C GLY A 24 5.24 -13.79 -6.48
N GLY A 25 4.50 -13.27 -5.51
CA GLY A 25 3.23 -13.82 -5.11
C GLY A 25 2.51 -12.96 -4.08
N THR A 26 1.45 -13.51 -3.52
CA THR A 26 0.67 -12.90 -2.44
C THR A 26 0.63 -13.87 -1.28
N SER A 27 0.94 -13.39 -0.08
CA SER A 27 0.81 -14.14 1.17
C SER A 27 -0.33 -13.58 2.00
N TYR A 28 -1.13 -14.46 2.61
CA TYR A 28 -2.03 -14.07 3.70
C TYR A 28 -1.20 -13.85 4.96
N VAL A 29 -1.26 -12.64 5.51
CA VAL A 29 -0.63 -12.27 6.79
C VAL A 29 -1.63 -12.20 7.93
N ALA A 30 -2.94 -12.22 7.63
CA ALA A 30 -3.99 -12.34 8.63
C ALA A 30 -5.32 -12.80 8.00
N THR A 31 -6.17 -13.46 8.80
CA THR A 31 -7.53 -13.87 8.44
C THR A 31 -8.53 -13.35 9.48
N LYS A 32 -9.82 -13.25 9.14
CA LYS A 32 -10.87 -12.75 10.05
C LYS A 32 -10.87 -13.53 11.37
N GLY A 33 -10.93 -12.80 12.49
CA GLY A 33 -10.98 -13.38 13.84
C GLY A 33 -9.66 -13.95 14.39
N GLN A 34 -8.59 -14.00 13.60
CA GLN A 34 -7.26 -14.39 14.09
C GLN A 34 -6.41 -13.16 14.39
N PRO A 35 -5.58 -13.14 15.45
CA PRO A 35 -4.64 -12.06 15.65
C PRO A 35 -3.68 -11.92 14.46
N ALA A 36 -3.51 -10.70 13.95
CA ALA A 36 -2.46 -10.38 12.99
C ALA A 36 -1.11 -10.30 13.70
N HIS A 37 -0.05 -10.74 13.02
CA HIS A 37 1.31 -10.49 13.50
C HIS A 37 1.61 -8.99 13.48
N VAL A 38 2.02 -8.45 14.63
CA VAL A 38 2.46 -7.05 14.78
C VAL A 38 3.98 -7.06 14.88
N SER A 39 4.65 -6.45 13.90
CA SER A 39 6.10 -6.31 13.92
C SER A 39 6.53 -5.38 15.06
N SER A 40 7.62 -5.72 15.74
CA SER A 40 8.25 -4.85 16.75
C SER A 40 8.79 -3.55 16.18
N ASP A 41 9.02 -3.49 14.87
CA ASP A 41 9.57 -2.32 14.18
C ASP A 41 8.48 -1.37 13.67
N TRP A 42 7.20 -1.73 13.87
CA TRP A 42 6.10 -0.83 13.54
C TRP A 42 5.90 0.22 14.62
N PRO A 43 5.36 1.41 14.24
CA PRO A 43 4.98 2.43 15.19
C PRO A 43 4.02 1.91 16.27
N GLU A 44 4.21 2.40 17.50
CA GLU A 44 3.33 2.10 18.63
C GLU A 44 1.88 2.47 18.29
N GLY A 45 0.93 1.60 18.66
CA GLY A 45 -0.50 1.75 18.37
C GLY A 45 -0.96 1.09 17.06
N ALA A 46 -0.05 0.73 16.14
CA ALA A 46 -0.42 0.04 14.89
C ALA A 46 -1.16 -1.29 15.14
N GLY A 47 -0.80 -1.98 16.23
CA GLY A 47 -1.42 -3.23 16.67
C GLY A 47 -2.94 -3.15 16.85
N ASP A 48 -3.45 -2.03 17.37
CA ASP A 48 -4.88 -1.84 17.66
C ASP A 48 -5.73 -1.72 16.40
N LEU A 49 -5.15 -1.17 15.33
CA LEU A 49 -5.81 -1.04 14.04
C LEU A 49 -5.75 -2.36 13.27
N VAL A 50 -4.59 -3.01 13.16
CA VAL A 50 -4.46 -4.27 12.40
C VAL A 50 -5.19 -5.45 13.07
N ASN A 51 -5.53 -5.35 14.36
CA ASN A 51 -6.33 -6.33 15.08
C ASN A 51 -7.77 -5.87 15.33
N ASP A 52 -8.22 -4.84 14.62
CA ASP A 52 -9.60 -4.41 14.73
C ASP A 52 -10.58 -5.52 14.34
N GLU A 53 -11.71 -5.61 15.04
CA GLU A 53 -12.73 -6.65 14.82
C GLU A 53 -13.35 -6.59 13.42
N ALA A 54 -13.37 -5.40 12.80
CA ALA A 54 -13.85 -5.19 11.44
C ALA A 54 -12.91 -5.79 10.38
N ARG A 55 -11.68 -6.18 10.74
CA ARG A 55 -10.72 -6.71 9.78
C ARG A 55 -11.17 -8.05 9.22
N THR A 56 -11.20 -8.16 7.90
CA THR A 56 -11.59 -9.37 7.18
C THR A 56 -10.37 -10.18 6.73
N PHE A 57 -9.30 -9.52 6.30
CA PHE A 57 -8.08 -10.17 5.83
C PHE A 57 -6.85 -9.28 6.02
N GLY A 58 -5.67 -9.86 5.85
CA GLY A 58 -4.42 -9.15 5.66
C GLY A 58 -3.59 -9.85 4.59
N LEU A 59 -3.06 -9.09 3.63
CA LEU A 59 -2.21 -9.58 2.54
C LEU A 59 -0.86 -8.85 2.52
N ASN A 60 0.15 -9.54 1.98
CA ASN A 60 1.46 -8.99 1.63
C ASN A 60 1.78 -9.42 0.20
N SER A 61 1.93 -8.44 -0.70
CA SER A 61 2.46 -8.65 -2.04
C SER A 61 3.97 -8.78 -1.93
N TRP A 62 4.54 -9.86 -2.45
CA TRP A 62 5.98 -10.10 -2.33
C TRP A 62 6.62 -10.45 -3.67
N PHE A 63 7.90 -10.12 -3.75
CA PHE A 63 8.81 -10.49 -4.81
C PHE A 63 10.20 -10.77 -4.20
N THR A 64 10.84 -11.86 -4.62
CA THR A 64 12.11 -12.38 -4.06
C THR A 64 13.24 -11.35 -3.95
N GLU A 65 13.31 -10.40 -4.88
CA GLU A 65 14.35 -9.36 -4.93
C GLU A 65 13.96 -8.04 -4.22
N TRP A 66 12.75 -7.96 -3.66
CA TRP A 66 12.19 -6.76 -3.03
C TRP A 66 12.12 -6.90 -1.51
N PRO A 67 12.05 -5.78 -0.76
CA PRO A 67 11.97 -5.82 0.70
C PRO A 67 10.70 -6.48 1.22
N ASN A 68 9.60 -6.52 0.45
CA ASN A 68 8.33 -7.14 0.86
C ASN A 68 7.82 -6.60 2.21
N ASP A 69 7.95 -5.30 2.42
CA ASP A 69 7.71 -4.63 3.70
C ASP A 69 6.25 -4.21 3.92
N VAL A 70 5.50 -3.99 2.84
CA VAL A 70 4.13 -3.47 2.92
C VAL A 70 3.12 -4.57 3.21
N ASN A 71 2.41 -4.42 4.33
CA ASN A 71 1.23 -5.21 4.65
C ASN A 71 -0.03 -4.37 4.43
N GLN A 72 -1.07 -5.01 3.89
CA GLN A 72 -2.38 -4.40 3.63
C GLN A 72 -3.48 -5.21 4.31
N TYR A 73 -4.42 -4.52 4.96
CA TYR A 73 -5.48 -5.12 5.74
C TYR A 73 -6.83 -4.57 5.28
N GLY A 74 -7.75 -5.45 4.92
CA GLY A 74 -9.11 -5.08 4.53
C GLY A 74 -10.07 -5.09 5.71
N TYR A 75 -10.97 -4.11 5.73
CA TYR A 75 -11.99 -3.98 6.76
C TYR A 75 -13.37 -3.94 6.14
N GLU A 76 -14.31 -4.61 6.80
CA GLU A 76 -15.74 -4.49 6.56
C GLU A 76 -16.27 -3.28 7.36
N ILE A 77 -17.09 -2.45 6.73
CA ILE A 77 -17.69 -1.27 7.37
C ILE A 77 -19.20 -1.40 7.25
N GLN A 78 -19.90 -1.36 8.37
CA GLN A 78 -21.37 -1.42 8.41
C GLN A 78 -21.99 -0.04 8.59
N SER A 79 -21.22 0.91 9.15
CA SER A 79 -21.66 2.25 9.44
C SER A 79 -20.52 3.27 9.39
N THR A 80 -20.87 4.57 9.28
CA THR A 80 -19.90 5.67 9.43
C THR A 80 -19.17 5.60 10.77
N ALA A 81 -19.82 5.12 11.84
CA ALA A 81 -19.20 4.98 13.16
C ALA A 81 -18.02 4.00 13.14
N ASP A 82 -18.11 2.90 12.40
CA ASP A 82 -17.01 1.95 12.26
C ASP A 82 -15.81 2.59 11.58
N LEU A 83 -16.07 3.38 10.53
CA LEU A 83 -15.01 4.09 9.81
C LEU A 83 -14.37 5.17 10.67
N ASN A 84 -15.16 5.98 11.38
CA ASN A 84 -14.61 6.99 12.30
C ASN A 84 -13.78 6.34 13.41
N ARG A 85 -14.19 5.18 13.94
CA ARG A 85 -13.39 4.40 14.89
C ARG A 85 -12.05 3.93 14.30
N LEU A 86 -12.02 3.49 13.03
CA LEU A 86 -10.75 3.16 12.36
C LEU A 86 -9.86 4.40 12.17
N ILE A 87 -10.45 5.55 11.83
CA ILE A 87 -9.72 6.82 11.68
C ILE A 87 -9.15 7.28 13.03
N GLU A 88 -9.88 7.14 14.13
CA GLU A 88 -9.39 7.41 15.49
C GLU A 88 -8.20 6.49 15.85
N LYS A 89 -8.31 5.20 15.52
CA LYS A 89 -7.21 4.25 15.70
C LYS A 89 -6.00 4.60 14.86
N LEU A 90 -6.17 5.05 13.61
CA LEU A 90 -5.08 5.59 12.79
C LEU A 90 -4.44 6.82 13.45
N ALA A 91 -5.24 7.74 13.98
CA ALA A 91 -4.76 8.94 14.68
C ALA A 91 -3.93 8.59 15.92
N ALA A 92 -4.27 7.51 16.62
CA ALA A 92 -3.59 7.07 17.83
C ALA A 92 -2.16 6.54 17.58
N ILE A 93 -1.84 6.12 16.36
CA ILE A 93 -0.52 5.57 15.99
C ILE A 93 0.58 6.63 16.17
N LYS A 94 1.66 6.26 16.85
CA LYS A 94 2.77 7.16 17.20
C LYS A 94 3.81 7.23 16.08
N CYS A 95 3.56 8.07 15.08
CA CYS A 95 4.51 8.37 14.01
C CYS A 95 4.32 9.80 13.46
N GLU A 96 5.34 10.29 12.77
CA GLU A 96 5.32 11.65 12.20
C GLU A 96 4.26 11.83 11.11
N LEU A 97 4.03 10.79 10.31
CA LEU A 97 3.12 10.82 9.18
C LEU A 97 2.07 9.70 9.29
N ARG A 98 0.80 10.09 9.18
CA ARG A 98 -0.35 9.20 9.01
C ARG A 98 -1.15 9.73 7.83
N GLN A 99 -1.63 8.85 6.96
CA GLN A 99 -2.35 9.25 5.76
C GLN A 99 -3.76 8.67 5.73
N LEU A 100 -4.69 9.47 5.23
CA LEU A 100 -6.00 9.04 4.80
C LEU A 100 -6.11 9.32 3.29
N ARG A 101 -6.29 8.26 2.50
CA ARG A 101 -6.42 8.32 1.05
C ARG A 101 -7.86 8.10 0.64
N LEU A 102 -8.37 9.00 -0.19
CA LEU A 102 -9.70 8.90 -0.77
C LEU A 102 -9.58 8.40 -2.19
N SER A 103 -10.04 7.17 -2.44
CA SER A 103 -10.11 6.60 -3.78
C SER A 103 -11.50 6.85 -4.37
N TYR A 104 -11.55 7.31 -5.61
CA TYR A 104 -12.80 7.45 -6.35
C TYR A 104 -13.41 6.09 -6.74
N LEU A 105 -12.73 4.96 -6.49
CA LEU A 105 -13.21 3.63 -6.86
C LEU A 105 -14.18 3.06 -5.81
N LYS A 106 -14.93 2.03 -6.21
CA LYS A 106 -15.90 1.31 -5.35
C LYS A 106 -15.24 0.34 -4.37
N GLU A 107 -14.14 -0.25 -4.77
CA GLU A 107 -13.40 -1.27 -4.01
C GLU A 107 -11.98 -1.41 -4.60
N PRO A 108 -11.04 -2.01 -3.86
CA PRO A 108 -9.71 -2.29 -4.39
C PRO A 108 -9.77 -3.38 -5.46
N SER A 109 -9.00 -3.20 -6.53
CA SER A 109 -8.74 -4.19 -7.59
C SER A 109 -7.36 -4.81 -7.44
N GLY A 110 -6.43 -4.13 -6.77
CA GLY A 110 -5.07 -4.61 -6.54
C GLY A 110 -4.46 -4.10 -5.24
N MET A 111 -3.45 -4.82 -4.77
CA MET A 111 -2.82 -4.64 -3.46
C MET A 111 -1.31 -4.87 -3.60
N GLY A 112 -0.61 -3.90 -4.18
CA GLY A 112 0.77 -4.11 -4.62
C GLY A 112 0.86 -4.45 -6.11
N TRP A 113 1.93 -5.14 -6.49
CA TRP A 113 2.27 -5.39 -7.89
C TRP A 113 1.64 -6.65 -8.48
N VAL A 114 1.58 -7.70 -7.67
CA VAL A 114 1.18 -9.04 -8.14
C VAL A 114 -0.14 -9.50 -7.53
N THR A 115 -0.66 -8.75 -6.56
CA THR A 115 -1.91 -9.08 -5.88
C THR A 115 -3.08 -8.40 -6.57
N ARG A 116 -4.02 -9.20 -7.05
CA ARG A 116 -5.31 -8.76 -7.57
C ARG A 116 -6.42 -9.27 -6.66
N LEU A 117 -7.39 -8.42 -6.38
CA LEU A 117 -8.62 -8.81 -5.71
C LEU A 117 -9.70 -9.08 -6.75
N PRO A 118 -10.61 -10.04 -6.50
CA PRO A 118 -11.74 -10.26 -7.38
C PRO A 118 -12.64 -9.02 -7.41
N GLU A 119 -13.29 -8.79 -8.54
CA GLU A 119 -14.38 -7.83 -8.64
C GLU A 119 -15.56 -8.28 -7.76
N GLY A 120 -16.27 -7.33 -7.16
CA GLY A 120 -17.30 -7.55 -6.17
C GLY A 120 -16.77 -7.96 -4.80
N ASN A 121 -15.49 -7.70 -4.48
CA ASN A 121 -14.95 -8.06 -3.17
C ASN A 121 -15.56 -7.23 -2.03
N GLY A 122 -16.18 -6.09 -2.35
CA GLY A 122 -16.95 -5.29 -1.42
C GLY A 122 -16.13 -4.65 -0.31
N THR A 123 -14.80 -4.59 -0.41
CA THR A 123 -13.93 -4.04 0.65
C THR A 123 -13.95 -2.50 0.61
N PRO A 124 -14.58 -1.81 1.58
CA PRO A 124 -14.67 -0.35 1.59
C PRO A 124 -13.39 0.36 2.05
N VAL A 125 -12.54 -0.32 2.82
CA VAL A 125 -11.37 0.29 3.48
C VAL A 125 -10.18 -0.66 3.47
N ILE A 126 -9.00 -0.14 3.13
CA ILE A 126 -7.72 -0.83 3.25
C ILE A 126 -6.78 -0.02 4.15
N PHE A 127 -6.28 -0.62 5.21
CA PHE A 127 -5.12 -0.10 5.95
C PHE A 127 -3.83 -0.64 5.34
N SER A 128 -2.84 0.23 5.11
CA SER A 128 -1.51 -0.15 4.63
C SER A 128 -0.43 0.35 5.58
N ILE A 129 0.61 -0.44 5.78
CA ILE A 129 1.76 -0.09 6.61
C ILE A 129 3.02 -0.78 6.08
N GLY A 130 4.08 -0.01 5.88
CA GLY A 130 5.41 -0.51 5.52
C GLY A 130 6.29 -0.76 6.75
N ASN A 131 7.46 -1.37 6.55
CA ASN A 131 8.44 -1.62 7.61
C ASN A 131 9.81 -1.05 7.19
N GLN A 132 10.18 0.07 7.81
CA GLN A 132 11.44 0.77 7.49
C GLN A 132 12.67 -0.10 7.81
N ALA A 133 12.67 -0.82 8.93
CA ALA A 133 13.80 -1.68 9.29
C ALA A 133 14.05 -2.78 8.23
N ARG A 134 12.99 -3.32 7.64
CA ARG A 134 13.08 -4.30 6.54
C ARG A 134 13.62 -3.65 5.25
N ILE A 135 13.18 -2.43 4.94
CA ILE A 135 13.72 -1.66 3.81
C ILE A 135 15.21 -1.39 4.01
N ASP A 136 15.63 -0.94 5.20
CA ASP A 136 17.02 -0.62 5.49
C ASP A 136 17.91 -1.87 5.40
N GLN A 137 17.42 -3.00 5.93
CA GLN A 137 18.10 -4.29 5.79
C GLN A 137 18.27 -4.68 4.32
N TRP A 138 17.21 -4.59 3.52
CA TRP A 138 17.29 -4.87 2.09
C TRP A 138 18.24 -3.91 1.37
N TYR A 139 18.13 -2.62 1.64
CA TYR A 139 18.91 -1.56 0.98
C TYR A 139 20.41 -1.66 1.26
N SER A 140 20.80 -2.18 2.43
CA SER A 140 22.20 -2.41 2.77
C SER A 140 22.88 -3.50 1.94
N HIS A 141 22.12 -4.38 1.29
CA HIS A 141 22.63 -5.51 0.51
C HIS A 141 22.26 -5.45 -0.99
N VAL A 142 21.26 -4.66 -1.37
CA VAL A 142 20.81 -4.58 -2.76
C VAL A 142 21.91 -4.02 -3.66
N ARG A 143 22.10 -4.64 -4.83
CA ARG A 143 22.99 -4.10 -5.87
C ARG A 143 22.50 -2.73 -6.34
N LYS A 144 23.43 -1.85 -6.70
CA LYS A 144 23.13 -0.51 -7.24
C LYS A 144 23.75 -0.39 -8.63
N PRO A 145 22.97 -0.12 -9.70
CA PRO A 145 21.51 0.07 -9.71
C PRO A 145 20.72 -1.23 -9.51
N PHE A 146 19.49 -1.11 -9.03
CA PHE A 146 18.55 -2.23 -8.90
C PHE A 146 17.58 -2.21 -10.09
N GLY A 147 17.89 -2.97 -11.13
CA GLY A 147 17.17 -2.91 -12.40
C GLY A 147 17.39 -1.56 -13.06
N VAL A 148 16.31 -0.80 -13.28
CA VAL A 148 16.36 0.58 -13.82
C VAL A 148 16.37 1.65 -12.73
N MET A 149 16.29 1.27 -11.45
CA MET A 149 16.25 2.21 -10.34
C MET A 149 17.66 2.50 -9.80
N GLU A 150 18.02 3.77 -9.81
CA GLU A 150 19.21 4.29 -9.16
C GLU A 150 18.80 5.04 -7.89
N PHE A 151 19.05 4.40 -6.74
CA PHE A 151 18.71 4.94 -5.44
C PHE A 151 19.79 5.90 -4.94
N THR A 152 19.39 7.12 -4.63
CA THR A 152 20.22 8.19 -4.04
C THR A 152 20.29 8.12 -2.52
N ALA A 153 19.31 7.48 -1.88
CA ALA A 153 19.26 7.18 -0.44
C ALA A 153 18.40 5.92 -0.22
N ALA A 154 18.33 5.43 1.03
CA ALA A 154 17.41 4.35 1.40
C ALA A 154 15.95 4.81 1.15
N PRO A 155 15.08 3.99 0.54
CA PRO A 155 13.68 4.33 0.38
C PRO A 155 12.97 4.54 1.73
N ILE A 156 11.86 5.26 1.71
CA ILE A 156 11.03 5.50 2.90
C ILE A 156 9.80 4.59 2.84
N ALA A 157 9.58 3.85 3.91
CA ALA A 157 8.44 2.95 4.09
C ALA A 157 7.11 3.68 3.92
N VAL A 158 6.10 2.94 3.48
CA VAL A 158 4.71 3.42 3.48
C VAL A 158 4.29 3.76 4.93
N PRO A 159 3.87 5.01 5.22
CA PRO A 159 3.36 5.35 6.55
C PRO A 159 2.03 4.61 6.81
N PRO A 160 1.59 4.50 8.07
CA PRO A 160 0.23 4.07 8.38
C PRO A 160 -0.78 4.85 7.54
N THR A 161 -1.49 4.14 6.67
CA THR A 161 -2.38 4.74 5.66
C THR A 161 -3.72 4.03 5.62
N LEU A 162 -4.83 4.73 5.85
CA LEU A 162 -6.17 4.23 5.54
C LEU A 162 -6.61 4.71 4.16
N THR A 163 -6.92 3.79 3.26
CA THR A 163 -7.52 4.08 1.95
C THR A 163 -9.01 3.77 2.00
N ILE A 164 -9.84 4.76 1.69
CA ILE A 164 -11.30 4.68 1.69
C ILE A 164 -11.81 4.71 0.25
N PHE A 165 -12.66 3.77 -0.11
CA PHE A 165 -13.25 3.63 -1.44
C PHE A 165 -14.60 4.34 -1.50
N VAL A 166 -14.61 5.58 -1.98
CA VAL A 166 -15.72 6.53 -1.79
C VAL A 166 -17.00 6.15 -2.55
N GLN A 167 -16.90 5.41 -3.65
CA GLN A 167 -18.08 4.85 -4.33
C GLN A 167 -18.75 3.70 -3.55
N ASN A 168 -18.10 3.16 -2.52
CA ASN A 168 -18.70 2.10 -1.73
C ASN A 168 -19.90 2.65 -0.95
N LYS A 169 -21.06 1.99 -1.06
CA LYS A 169 -22.33 2.44 -0.45
C LYS A 169 -22.29 2.60 1.08
N ALA A 170 -21.34 1.95 1.76
CA ALA A 170 -21.16 2.09 3.20
C ALA A 170 -20.45 3.40 3.60
N ILE A 171 -19.93 4.16 2.63
CA ILE A 171 -19.11 5.35 2.85
C ILE A 171 -19.93 6.62 2.69
N GLN A 172 -20.02 7.39 3.77
CA GLN A 172 -20.61 8.72 3.80
C GLN A 172 -19.50 9.74 4.10
N LEU A 173 -18.92 10.31 3.04
CA LEU A 173 -17.72 11.16 3.14
C LEU A 173 -17.93 12.43 3.98
N ASP A 174 -19.13 12.98 3.93
CA ASP A 174 -19.56 14.18 4.65
C ASP A 174 -19.75 13.97 6.16
N GLU A 175 -19.86 12.72 6.60
CA GLU A 175 -19.98 12.35 8.02
C GLU A 175 -18.64 11.95 8.67
N LEU A 176 -17.52 12.04 7.93
CA LEU A 176 -16.22 11.65 8.45
C LEU A 176 -15.69 12.65 9.49
N VAL A 177 -15.26 12.11 10.62
CA VAL A 177 -14.53 12.83 11.67
C VAL A 177 -13.06 12.48 11.55
N ILE A 178 -12.27 13.41 11.00
CA ILE A 178 -10.84 13.22 10.79
C ILE A 178 -10.06 14.12 11.75
N PRO A 179 -9.42 13.56 12.79
CA PRO A 179 -8.57 14.30 13.72
C PRO A 179 -7.45 15.09 13.03
N GLU A 180 -6.96 16.14 13.69
CA GLU A 180 -5.77 16.86 13.25
C GLU A 180 -4.53 15.96 13.21
N GLY A 181 -3.57 16.30 12.34
CA GLY A 181 -2.31 15.55 12.21
C GLY A 181 -2.40 14.28 11.35
N ILE A 182 -3.53 14.03 10.69
CA ILE A 182 -3.66 13.08 9.58
C ILE A 182 -3.62 13.85 8.26
N GLU A 183 -2.71 13.47 7.36
CA GLU A 183 -2.69 14.01 6.00
C GLU A 183 -3.80 13.36 5.16
N VAL A 184 -4.67 14.18 4.56
CA VAL A 184 -5.81 13.71 3.76
C VAL A 184 -5.58 14.05 2.29
N LEU A 185 -5.60 13.04 1.42
CA LEU A 185 -5.33 13.22 -0.01
C LEU A 185 -6.16 12.29 -0.90
N ALA A 186 -6.38 12.69 -2.15
CA ALA A 186 -6.94 11.81 -3.17
C ALA A 186 -5.88 10.79 -3.60
N GLY A 187 -6.22 9.50 -3.65
CA GLY A 187 -5.25 8.49 -4.03
C GLY A 187 -5.71 7.06 -3.88
N TYR A 188 -4.84 6.15 -4.30
CA TYR A 188 -5.04 4.70 -4.22
C TYR A 188 -4.18 4.06 -3.13
N VAL A 189 -4.43 2.78 -2.86
CA VAL A 189 -3.68 1.94 -1.91
C VAL A 189 -2.17 2.01 -2.24
N PRO A 190 -1.31 2.40 -1.28
CA PRO A 190 0.13 2.41 -1.51
C PRO A 190 0.67 0.98 -1.63
N SER A 191 1.66 0.80 -2.51
CA SER A 191 2.12 -0.53 -2.96
C SER A 191 3.59 -0.86 -2.66
N ILE A 192 4.45 0.12 -2.44
CA ILE A 192 5.90 -0.10 -2.30
C ILE A 192 6.51 0.83 -1.25
N PHE A 193 6.82 2.08 -1.65
CA PHE A 193 7.51 3.07 -0.84
C PHE A 193 6.66 4.32 -0.80
N HIS A 194 6.74 5.05 0.31
CA HIS A 194 6.25 6.42 0.37
C HIS A 194 7.13 7.35 -0.48
N LYS A 195 8.45 7.18 -0.37
CA LYS A 195 9.46 7.82 -1.24
C LYS A 195 10.45 6.78 -1.71
N SER A 196 10.67 6.70 -3.02
CA SER A 196 11.62 5.76 -3.58
C SER A 196 13.08 6.23 -3.42
N ASN A 197 13.29 7.54 -3.29
CA ASN A 197 14.60 8.19 -3.27
C ASN A 197 15.46 7.83 -4.49
N THR A 198 14.82 7.76 -5.67
CA THR A 198 15.49 7.49 -6.95
C THR A 198 15.79 8.78 -7.72
N THR A 199 16.76 8.74 -8.63
CA THR A 199 17.06 9.84 -9.55
C THR A 199 15.86 10.23 -10.44
N LEU A 200 14.98 9.27 -10.74
CA LEU A 200 13.75 9.49 -11.51
C LEU A 200 12.71 10.30 -10.71
N GLU A 201 12.59 10.07 -9.40
CA GLU A 201 11.63 10.77 -8.53
C GLU A 201 11.93 12.27 -8.40
N GLN A 202 13.20 12.67 -8.54
CA GLN A 202 13.61 14.08 -8.50
C GLN A 202 13.14 14.89 -9.72
N THR A 203 12.66 14.22 -10.78
CA THR A 203 12.04 14.86 -11.93
C THR A 203 10.53 15.06 -11.72
N VAL A 204 10.16 15.73 -10.62
CA VAL A 204 8.73 16.00 -10.31
C VAL A 204 8.10 16.79 -11.46
N PRO A 205 6.93 16.37 -11.99
CA PRO A 205 6.24 17.09 -13.06
C PRO A 205 5.83 18.50 -12.60
N SER A 206 5.90 19.47 -13.53
CA SER A 206 5.44 20.84 -13.28
C SER A 206 3.93 20.86 -12.93
N PRO A 207 3.44 21.90 -12.22
CA PRO A 207 2.01 22.05 -11.89
C PRO A 207 1.08 21.97 -13.12
N GLU A 208 1.55 22.39 -14.29
CA GLU A 208 0.82 22.29 -15.56
C GLU A 208 0.64 20.84 -16.01
N LYS A 209 1.65 19.98 -15.84
CA LYS A 209 1.55 18.55 -16.12
C LYS A 209 0.56 17.86 -15.19
N ILE A 210 0.57 18.20 -13.90
CA ILE A 210 -0.37 17.65 -12.92
C ILE A 210 -1.83 18.00 -13.28
N LYS A 211 -2.09 19.24 -13.71
CA LYS A 211 -3.42 19.66 -14.18
C LYS A 211 -3.84 18.90 -15.46
N LEU A 212 -2.93 18.78 -16.43
CA LEU A 212 -3.20 18.05 -17.68
C LEU A 212 -3.52 16.57 -17.43
N ASP A 213 -2.79 15.93 -16.51
CA ASP A 213 -3.01 14.54 -16.13
C ASP A 213 -4.35 14.36 -15.41
N THR A 214 -4.77 15.35 -14.61
CA THR A 214 -6.07 15.33 -13.92
C THR A 214 -7.24 15.44 -14.88
N GLU A 215 -7.19 16.35 -15.86
CA GLU A 215 -8.25 16.46 -16.87
C GLU A 215 -8.28 15.24 -17.80
N SER A 216 -7.11 14.70 -18.16
CA SER A 216 -7.03 13.45 -18.92
C SER A 216 -7.62 12.27 -18.14
N LEU A 217 -7.42 12.23 -16.82
CA LEU A 217 -8.02 11.22 -15.96
C LEU A 217 -9.54 11.35 -15.96
N LYS A 218 -10.08 12.55 -15.67
CA LYS A 218 -11.53 12.81 -15.66
C LYS A 218 -12.21 12.37 -16.95
N ALA A 219 -11.60 12.62 -18.10
CA ALA A 219 -12.14 12.23 -19.40
C ALA A 219 -12.21 10.70 -19.64
N LYS A 220 -11.51 9.90 -18.83
CA LYS A 220 -11.48 8.43 -18.92
C LYS A 220 -12.32 7.74 -17.85
N LEU A 221 -12.84 8.48 -16.87
CA LEU A 221 -13.66 7.94 -15.81
C LEU A 221 -15.08 7.65 -16.32
N ASP A 222 -15.66 6.55 -15.84
CA ASP A 222 -17.11 6.35 -15.94
C ASP A 222 -17.85 7.37 -15.06
N GLU A 223 -19.17 7.47 -15.23
CA GLU A 223 -20.02 8.44 -14.53
C GLU A 223 -19.90 8.37 -13.01
N ASN A 224 -19.95 7.17 -12.43
CA ASN A 224 -19.87 6.99 -10.97
C ASN A 224 -18.47 7.33 -10.43
N SER A 225 -17.43 6.96 -11.19
CA SER A 225 -16.05 7.30 -10.86
C SER A 225 -15.80 8.80 -10.93
N LEU A 226 -16.37 9.49 -11.92
CA LEU A 226 -16.28 10.94 -12.04
C LEU A 226 -17.03 11.64 -10.90
N GLU A 227 -18.24 11.19 -10.56
CA GLU A 227 -19.01 11.75 -9.43
C GLU A 227 -18.24 11.62 -8.12
N ALA A 228 -17.71 10.42 -7.81
CA ALA A 228 -16.91 10.21 -6.62
C ALA A 228 -15.62 11.03 -6.63
N PHE A 229 -14.96 11.18 -7.78
CA PHE A 229 -13.79 12.04 -7.93
C PHE A 229 -14.12 13.50 -7.57
N LEU A 230 -15.21 14.04 -8.10
CA LEU A 230 -15.65 15.42 -7.82
C LEU A 230 -16.07 15.61 -6.36
N LYS A 231 -16.70 14.59 -5.76
CA LYS A 231 -17.05 14.58 -4.34
C LYS A 231 -15.79 14.64 -3.46
N ILE A 232 -14.76 13.89 -3.81
CA ILE A 232 -13.46 13.92 -3.13
C ILE A 232 -12.81 15.30 -3.27
N ASP A 233 -12.76 15.86 -4.47
CA ASP A 233 -12.17 17.19 -4.72
C ASP A 233 -12.86 18.26 -3.86
N SER A 234 -14.19 18.28 -3.87
CA SER A 234 -15.00 19.19 -3.06
C SER A 234 -14.74 19.02 -1.55
N PHE A 235 -14.60 17.78 -1.07
CA PHE A 235 -14.29 17.49 0.32
C PHE A 235 -12.90 18.00 0.73
N LEU A 236 -11.89 17.80 -0.12
CA LEU A 236 -10.53 18.25 0.13
C LEU A 236 -10.43 19.78 0.15
N GLU A 237 -11.08 20.48 -0.80
CA GLU A 237 -11.12 21.95 -0.81
C GLU A 237 -11.84 22.51 0.43
N ALA A 238 -12.99 21.93 0.81
CA ALA A 238 -13.70 22.32 2.03
C ALA A 238 -12.89 22.05 3.31
N ARG A 239 -12.00 21.05 3.30
CA ARG A 239 -11.07 20.80 4.40
C ARG A 239 -9.97 21.85 4.46
N LYS A 240 -9.29 22.13 3.34
CA LYS A 240 -8.24 23.15 3.27
C LYS A 240 -8.73 24.54 3.71
N ALA A 241 -10.00 24.86 3.44
CA ALA A 241 -10.59 26.13 3.87
C ALA A 241 -10.86 26.24 5.39
N ARG A 242 -10.79 25.11 6.13
CA ARG A 242 -10.99 25.05 7.59
C ARG A 242 -9.68 24.99 8.39
N GLU A 243 -8.57 24.66 7.73
CA GLU A 243 -7.21 24.64 8.28
C GLU A 243 -6.54 26.02 8.13
#